data_AF-A0A537ZH83-F1
#
_entry.id   AF-A0A537ZH83-F1
#
_cell.length_a   1.000
_cell.length_b   1.000
_cell.length_c   1.000
_cell.angle_alpha   90.00
_cell.angle_beta   90.00
_cell.angle_gamma   90.00
#
_symmetry.space_group_name_H-M   'P 1'
#
loop_
_entity.id
_entity.type
_entity.pdbx_description
1 polymer ?
#
loop_
_entity_poly.entity_id
_entity_poly.type
_entity_poly.pdbx_seq_one_letter_code
_entity_poly.pdbx_strand_id
1 'polypeptide(L)'
;MNRPSLEAVVLYLDDDGIRHLSPHGRQTVRVPWDPELDPHEVIVDAVAEFGLLPIMVHSTSWRVVRPQILLTFLVAVEPPVHVPDTFEVELVTRAELARARATGPAPQVHLPQVVEHGLRHLAWLVREDEAIHEALADWTRALSGYEPEPFRAFGREPGS
;
A
#
# COMPACT_ATOMS: atom_id res chain seq x y z
N MET A 1 -22.04 5.68 -15.43
CA MET A 1 -21.22 6.41 -14.44
C MET A 1 -19.88 5.71 -14.32
N ASN A 2 -18.78 6.45 -14.36
CA ASN A 2 -17.46 5.86 -14.10
C ASN A 2 -17.40 5.51 -12.62
N ARG A 3 -17.28 4.22 -12.28
CA ARG A 3 -17.24 3.78 -10.89
C ARG A 3 -15.87 4.10 -10.28
N PRO A 4 -15.79 4.56 -9.03
CA PRO A 4 -14.55 4.54 -8.26
C PRO A 4 -13.91 3.15 -8.31
N SER A 5 -12.59 3.10 -8.23
CA SER A 5 -11.85 1.84 -8.22
C SER A 5 -10.97 1.76 -6.99
N LEU A 6 -10.77 0.55 -6.49
CA LEU A 6 -9.82 0.27 -5.43
C LEU A 6 -8.62 -0.48 -6.03
N GLU A 7 -7.49 -0.31 -5.37
CA GLU A 7 -6.22 -0.91 -5.73
C GLU A 7 -5.59 -1.49 -4.47
N ALA A 8 -5.18 -2.75 -4.51
CA ALA A 8 -4.43 -3.39 -3.44
C ALA A 8 -2.98 -3.64 -3.89
N VAL A 9 -2.06 -3.13 -3.07
CA VAL A 9 -0.64 -3.49 -3.05
C VAL A 9 -0.52 -4.63 -2.06
N VAL A 10 -0.37 -5.86 -2.56
CA VAL A 10 -0.38 -7.06 -1.73
C VAL A 10 1.04 -7.39 -1.31
N LEU A 11 1.28 -7.45 -0.01
CA LEU A 11 2.57 -7.72 0.58
C LEU A 11 2.51 -8.94 1.50
N TYR A 12 3.59 -9.71 1.51
CA TYR A 12 3.80 -10.74 2.53
C TYR A 12 5.24 -10.67 3.06
N LEU A 13 5.50 -11.29 4.21
CA LEU A 13 6.83 -11.37 4.79
C LEU A 13 7.37 -12.80 4.63
N ASP A 14 8.62 -12.93 4.19
CA ASP A 14 9.36 -14.19 4.27
C ASP A 14 10.74 -13.98 4.91
N ASP A 15 11.56 -15.02 4.89
CA ASP A 15 12.90 -15.02 5.50
C ASP A 15 13.84 -13.97 4.90
N ASP A 16 13.65 -13.55 3.64
CA ASP A 16 14.48 -12.54 2.97
C ASP A 16 13.91 -11.12 3.12
N GLY A 17 12.66 -10.99 3.54
CA GLY A 17 12.02 -9.71 3.86
C GLY A 17 10.63 -9.54 3.27
N ILE A 18 10.22 -8.28 3.11
CA ILE A 18 8.88 -7.95 2.61
C ILE A 18 8.87 -8.18 1.09
N ARG A 19 7.91 -8.99 0.64
CA ARG A 19 7.65 -9.29 -0.76
C ARG A 19 6.43 -8.56 -1.25
N HIS A 20 6.44 -8.15 -2.50
CA HIS A 20 5.29 -7.63 -3.21
C HIS A 20 4.80 -8.68 -4.20
N LEU A 21 3.51 -9.00 -4.09
CA LEU A 21 2.82 -9.99 -4.90
C LEU A 21 1.87 -9.25 -5.85
N SER A 22 2.07 -9.37 -7.17
CA SER A 22 1.27 -8.65 -8.16
C SER A 22 0.81 -9.53 -9.32
N PRO A 23 -0.41 -9.31 -9.88
CA PRO A 23 -0.85 -10.08 -11.05
C PRO A 23 0.03 -9.80 -12.27
N HIS A 24 0.35 -10.79 -13.09
CA HIS A 24 1.20 -10.61 -14.26
C HIS A 24 0.75 -9.45 -15.16
N GLY A 25 1.72 -8.60 -15.54
CA GLY A 25 1.48 -7.44 -16.38
C GLY A 25 0.73 -6.29 -15.68
N ARG A 26 0.53 -6.39 -14.36
CA ARG A 26 -0.06 -5.33 -13.52
C ARG A 26 0.75 -5.21 -12.24
N GLN A 27 0.85 -3.99 -11.73
CA GLN A 27 1.58 -3.78 -10.48
C GLN A 27 0.70 -3.96 -9.24
N THR A 28 -0.62 -4.11 -9.38
CA THR A 28 -1.57 -4.16 -8.26
C THR A 28 -2.82 -4.95 -8.62
N VAL A 29 -3.50 -5.50 -7.60
CA VAL A 29 -4.86 -6.02 -7.72
C VAL A 29 -5.82 -4.82 -7.80
N ARG A 30 -6.78 -4.85 -8.73
CA ARG A 30 -7.74 -3.75 -8.91
C ARG A 30 -9.15 -4.27 -9.03
N VAL A 31 -10.07 -3.61 -8.32
CA VAL A 31 -11.49 -3.95 -8.33
C VAL A 31 -12.35 -2.71 -8.49
N PRO A 32 -13.47 -2.80 -9.23
CA PRO A 32 -14.47 -1.74 -9.20
C PRO A 32 -15.07 -1.65 -7.80
N TRP A 33 -15.44 -0.44 -7.37
CA TRP A 33 -16.04 -0.23 -6.07
C TRP A 33 -17.38 0.47 -6.17
N ASP A 34 -18.36 -0.11 -5.48
CA ASP A 34 -19.64 0.51 -5.20
C ASP A 34 -19.48 1.42 -3.97
N PRO A 35 -19.66 2.75 -4.09
CA PRO A 35 -19.45 3.68 -2.99
C PRO A 35 -20.40 3.48 -1.81
N GLU A 36 -21.42 2.63 -1.93
CA GLU A 36 -22.29 2.24 -0.80
C GLU A 36 -21.67 1.14 0.09
N LEU A 37 -20.58 0.49 -0.34
CA LEU A 37 -19.88 -0.57 0.40
C LEU A 37 -18.62 -0.04 1.10
N ASP A 38 -18.23 -0.66 2.22
CA ASP A 38 -16.96 -0.34 2.88
C ASP A 38 -15.78 -0.76 1.97
N PRO A 39 -14.91 0.17 1.56
CA PRO A 39 -13.78 -0.17 0.70
C PRO A 39 -12.77 -1.13 1.36
N HIS A 40 -12.71 -1.22 2.70
CA HIS A 40 -11.84 -2.19 3.37
C HIS A 40 -12.35 -3.61 3.16
N GLU A 41 -13.64 -3.87 3.40
CA GLU A 41 -14.24 -5.19 3.21
C GLU A 41 -14.11 -5.64 1.74
N VAL A 42 -14.38 -4.74 0.79
CA VAL A 42 -14.24 -5.04 -0.64
C VAL A 42 -12.80 -5.39 -1.03
N ILE A 43 -11.80 -4.72 -0.46
CA ILE A 43 -10.38 -5.06 -0.71
C ILE A 43 -10.00 -6.38 -0.07
N VAL A 44 -10.46 -6.66 1.16
CA VAL A 44 -10.23 -7.95 1.83
C VAL A 44 -10.78 -9.08 0.98
N ASP A 45 -12.04 -8.98 0.56
CA ASP A 45 -12.71 -9.99 -0.26
C ASP A 45 -11.99 -10.18 -1.60
N ALA A 46 -11.64 -9.08 -2.27
CA ALA A 46 -10.93 -9.12 -3.54
C ALA A 46 -9.56 -9.81 -3.46
N VAL A 47 -8.82 -9.63 -2.36
CA VAL A 47 -7.53 -10.31 -2.16
C VAL A 47 -7.75 -11.78 -1.79
N ALA A 48 -8.78 -12.07 -0.99
CA ALA A 48 -9.15 -13.43 -0.61
C ALA A 48 -9.62 -14.30 -1.78
N GLU A 49 -10.23 -13.72 -2.82
CA GLU A 49 -10.61 -14.42 -4.06
C GLU A 49 -9.40 -15.08 -4.78
N PHE A 50 -8.19 -14.61 -4.52
CA PHE A 50 -6.96 -15.21 -5.06
C PHE A 50 -6.37 -16.33 -4.17
N GLY A 51 -7.09 -16.74 -3.11
CA GLY A 51 -6.61 -17.74 -2.16
C GLY A 51 -5.55 -17.21 -1.18
N LEU A 52 -5.43 -15.90 -1.07
CA LEU A 52 -4.54 -15.22 -0.13
C LEU A 52 -5.30 -14.94 1.18
N LEU A 53 -4.57 -14.80 2.29
CA LEU A 53 -5.17 -14.56 3.60
C LEU A 53 -4.78 -13.16 4.11
N PRO A 54 -5.61 -12.13 3.90
CA PRO A 54 -5.36 -10.79 4.44
C PRO A 54 -5.29 -10.82 5.97
N ILE A 55 -4.23 -10.24 6.52
CA ILE A 55 -4.03 -10.09 7.98
C ILE A 55 -4.10 -8.63 8.41
N MET A 56 -3.84 -7.69 7.50
CA MET A 56 -3.97 -6.25 7.77
C MET A 56 -4.22 -5.49 6.47
N VAL A 57 -5.15 -4.53 6.49
CA VAL A 57 -5.46 -3.64 5.37
C VAL A 57 -5.36 -2.20 5.82
N HIS A 58 -4.63 -1.37 5.06
CA HIS A 58 -4.51 0.06 5.34
C HIS A 58 -4.62 0.92 4.09
N SER A 59 -5.46 1.95 4.14
CA SER A 59 -5.52 2.98 3.10
C SER A 59 -4.24 3.83 3.12
N THR A 60 -3.56 3.95 1.99
CA THR A 60 -2.24 4.59 1.92
C THR A 60 -2.18 5.78 0.97
N SER A 61 -2.90 5.75 -0.15
CA SER A 61 -2.89 6.88 -1.08
C SER A 61 -4.13 6.90 -1.97
N TRP A 62 -4.31 8.00 -2.68
CA TRP A 62 -5.33 8.10 -3.72
C TRP A 62 -4.84 8.96 -4.88
N ARG A 63 -5.37 8.72 -6.08
CA ARG A 63 -5.11 9.55 -7.26
C ARG A 63 -6.28 9.56 -8.22
N VAL A 64 -6.31 10.53 -9.11
CA VAL A 64 -7.28 10.57 -10.20
C VAL A 64 -6.71 9.87 -11.43
N VAL A 65 -7.35 8.80 -11.87
CA VAL A 65 -7.05 8.08 -13.13
C VAL A 65 -8.27 8.14 -14.04
N ARG A 66 -8.24 9.00 -15.06
CA ARG A 66 -9.20 9.06 -16.19
C ARG A 66 -10.68 8.74 -15.86
N PRO A 67 -11.55 9.74 -15.73
CA PRO A 67 -11.76 10.64 -14.58
C PRO A 67 -12.28 9.90 -13.31
N GLN A 68 -11.57 8.89 -12.82
CA GLN A 68 -11.96 8.10 -11.65
C GLN A 68 -11.03 8.37 -10.48
N ILE A 69 -11.55 8.30 -9.25
CA ILE A 69 -10.72 8.20 -8.06
C ILE A 69 -10.30 6.74 -7.92
N LEU A 70 -8.99 6.54 -7.78
CA LEU A 70 -8.38 5.27 -7.44
C LEU A 70 -7.85 5.38 -6.01
N LEU A 71 -8.44 4.61 -5.09
CA LEU A 71 -7.98 4.49 -3.71
C LEU A 71 -7.03 3.29 -3.61
N THR A 72 -5.86 3.51 -3.02
CA THR A 72 -4.81 2.50 -2.91
C THR A 72 -4.68 2.04 -1.46
N PHE A 73 -4.78 0.74 -1.29
CA PHE A 73 -4.62 0.01 -0.03
C PHE A 73 -3.32 -0.77 -0.06
N LEU A 74 -2.66 -0.84 1.09
CA LEU A 74 -1.58 -1.77 1.34
C LEU A 74 -2.17 -2.91 2.15
N VAL A 75 -2.02 -4.12 1.64
CA VAL A 75 -2.64 -5.34 2.19
C VAL A 75 -1.52 -6.28 2.57
N ALA A 76 -1.30 -6.46 3.87
CA ALA A 76 -0.44 -7.52 4.36
C ALA A 76 -1.25 -8.83 4.36
N VAL A 77 -0.67 -9.90 3.83
CA VAL A 77 -1.24 -11.26 3.84
C VAL A 77 -0.30 -12.22 4.58
N GLU A 78 -0.84 -13.35 5.05
CA GLU A 78 0.01 -14.48 5.45
C GLU A 78 0.92 -14.92 4.29
N PRO A 79 2.14 -15.42 4.57
CA PRO A 79 3.02 -15.93 3.52
C PRO A 79 2.32 -17.05 2.74
N PRO A 80 2.12 -16.89 1.42
CA PRO A 80 1.36 -17.87 0.66
C PRO A 80 2.13 -19.19 0.57
N VAL A 81 1.48 -20.31 0.87
CA VAL A 81 2.05 -21.66 0.68
C VAL A 81 2.40 -21.90 -0.79
N HIS A 82 1.60 -21.34 -1.70
CA HIS A 82 1.84 -21.34 -3.13
C HIS A 82 1.43 -19.99 -3.71
N VAL A 83 2.32 -19.37 -4.49
CA VAL A 83 2.02 -18.17 -5.26
C VAL A 83 1.14 -18.57 -6.45
N PRO A 84 -0.03 -17.95 -6.66
CA PRO A 84 -0.86 -18.26 -7.81
C PRO A 84 -0.09 -18.06 -9.13
N ASP A 85 -0.24 -18.97 -10.10
CA ASP A 85 0.43 -18.92 -11.41
C ASP A 85 0.17 -17.63 -12.21
N THR A 86 -0.83 -16.85 -11.81
CA THR A 86 -1.19 -15.57 -12.42
C THR A 86 -0.47 -14.39 -11.80
N PHE A 87 0.42 -14.62 -10.82
CA PHE A 87 1.13 -13.60 -10.06
C PHE A 87 2.65 -13.73 -10.19
N GLU A 88 3.31 -12.59 -10.03
CA GLU A 88 4.75 -12.48 -9.87
C GLU A 88 5.10 -11.91 -8.48
N VAL A 89 6.31 -12.24 -8.03
CA VAL A 89 6.82 -11.83 -6.72
C VAL A 89 8.10 -11.02 -6.91
N GLU A 90 8.17 -9.89 -6.22
CA GLU A 90 9.37 -9.05 -6.15
C GLU A 90 9.74 -8.75 -4.70
N LEU A 91 11.04 -8.64 -4.41
CA LEU A 91 11.50 -8.13 -3.12
C LEU A 91 11.20 -6.63 -3.03
N VAL A 92 10.57 -6.19 -1.94
CA VAL A 92 10.40 -4.76 -1.69
C VAL A 92 11.74 -4.16 -1.30
N THR A 93 12.23 -3.26 -2.14
CA THR A 93 13.42 -2.45 -1.86
C THR A 93 13.03 -1.06 -1.38
N ARG A 94 13.94 -0.42 -0.64
CA ARG A 94 13.75 0.98 -0.20
C ARG A 94 13.65 1.92 -1.40
N ALA A 95 12.79 2.93 -1.26
CA ALA A 95 12.64 3.98 -2.26
C ALA A 95 12.67 5.37 -1.60
N GLU A 96 13.07 6.39 -2.35
CA GLU A 96 12.87 7.77 -1.91
C GLU A 96 11.40 8.17 -2.05
N LEU A 97 10.83 8.78 -1.01
CA LEU A 97 9.46 9.27 -1.04
C LEU A 97 9.26 10.33 -2.13
N ALA A 98 8.11 10.27 -2.80
CA ALA A 98 7.70 11.29 -3.76
C ALA A 98 7.54 12.64 -3.04
N ARG A 99 8.15 13.70 -3.58
CA ARG A 99 8.15 15.03 -2.94
C ARG A 99 7.00 15.90 -3.46
N ALA A 100 6.05 16.16 -2.58
CA ALA A 100 4.89 17.01 -2.82
C ALA A 100 5.18 18.48 -2.52
N ARG A 101 4.29 19.37 -2.97
CA ARG A 101 4.21 20.76 -2.52
C ARG A 101 3.30 20.84 -1.30
N ALA A 102 3.39 21.92 -0.52
CA ALA A 102 2.54 22.12 0.66
C ALA A 102 1.02 22.00 0.36
N THR A 103 0.60 22.36 -0.84
CA THR A 103 -0.82 22.37 -1.25
C THR A 103 -1.09 21.51 -2.49
N GLY A 104 -0.16 20.66 -2.90
CA GLY A 104 -0.34 19.87 -4.11
C GLY A 104 0.52 18.61 -4.15
N PRO A 105 0.07 17.56 -4.85
CA PRO A 105 0.79 16.29 -4.92
C PRO A 105 2.13 16.46 -5.63
N ALA A 106 2.99 15.43 -5.50
CA ALA A 106 4.14 15.30 -6.38
C ALA A 106 3.67 15.20 -7.85
N PRO A 107 4.42 15.76 -8.82
CA PRO A 107 4.05 15.68 -10.24
C PRO A 107 3.92 14.25 -10.76
N GLN A 108 4.71 13.34 -10.18
CA GLN A 108 4.71 11.91 -10.46
C GLN A 108 4.88 11.15 -9.15
N VAL A 109 4.16 10.04 -9.02
CA VAL A 109 4.24 9.12 -7.89
C VAL A 109 4.35 7.72 -8.47
N HIS A 110 5.45 7.03 -8.18
CA HIS A 110 5.68 5.65 -8.60
C HIS A 110 5.29 4.67 -7.49
N LEU A 111 4.91 3.44 -7.86
CA LEU A 111 4.47 2.44 -6.90
C LEU A 111 5.48 2.19 -5.76
N PRO A 112 6.80 2.05 -6.00
CA PRO A 112 7.76 1.86 -4.90
C PRO A 112 7.70 2.98 -3.85
N GLN A 113 7.34 4.21 -4.24
CA GLN A 113 7.21 5.34 -3.33
C GLN A 113 5.91 5.27 -2.52
N VAL A 114 4.84 4.71 -3.10
CA VAL A 114 3.58 4.42 -2.38
C VAL A 114 3.81 3.29 -1.37
N VAL A 115 4.51 2.23 -1.77
CA VAL A 115 4.91 1.12 -0.89
C VAL A 115 5.76 1.65 0.27
N GLU A 116 6.81 2.42 -0.04
CA GLU A 116 7.68 3.04 0.98
C GLU A 116 6.89 3.92 1.95
N HIS A 117 5.97 4.76 1.46
CA HIS A 117 5.10 5.58 2.30
C HIS A 117 4.21 4.72 3.21
N GLY A 118 3.56 3.72 2.63
CA GLY A 118 2.70 2.78 3.35
C GLY A 118 3.47 2.05 4.44
N LEU A 119 4.64 1.50 4.14
CA LEU A 119 5.46 0.76 5.12
C LEU A 119 5.93 1.63 6.28
N ARG A 120 6.22 2.92 6.06
CA ARG A 120 6.51 3.87 7.16
C ARG A 120 5.29 4.14 8.04
N HIS A 121 4.11 4.19 7.43
CA HIS A 121 2.86 4.32 8.17
C HIS A 121 2.59 3.05 8.99
N LEU A 122 2.74 1.87 8.39
CA LEU A 122 2.63 0.59 9.08
C LEU A 122 3.61 0.47 10.25
N ALA A 123 4.87 0.87 10.05
CA ALA A 123 5.87 0.86 11.11
C ALA A 123 5.47 1.73 12.31
N TRP A 124 4.80 2.86 12.07
CA TRP A 124 4.22 3.67 13.13
C TRP A 124 3.01 2.98 13.78
N LEU A 125 2.07 2.46 12.97
CA LEU A 125 0.89 1.76 13.48
C LEU A 125 1.22 0.54 14.35
N VAL A 126 2.20 -0.28 13.96
CA VAL A 126 2.67 -1.45 14.74
C VAL A 126 3.19 -1.06 16.13
N ARG A 127 3.59 0.20 16.35
CA ARG A 127 4.02 0.71 17.66
C ARG A 127 2.90 1.32 18.48
N GLU A 128 1.88 1.88 17.84
CA GLU A 128 0.87 2.71 18.49
C GLU A 128 -0.51 2.03 18.62
N ASP A 129 -0.78 1.00 17.82
CA ASP A 129 -2.05 0.29 17.77
C ASP A 129 -1.85 -1.19 18.12
N GLU A 130 -2.50 -1.63 19.21
CA GLU A 130 -2.37 -3.00 19.75
C GLU A 130 -2.89 -4.06 18.77
N ALA A 131 -4.01 -3.81 18.08
CA ALA A 131 -4.57 -4.76 17.14
C ALA A 131 -3.67 -4.94 15.91
N ILE A 132 -3.06 -3.86 15.44
CA ILE A 132 -2.09 -3.91 14.33
C ILE A 132 -0.78 -4.56 14.80
N HIS A 133 -0.34 -4.29 16.03
CA HIS A 133 0.83 -4.93 16.62
C HIS A 133 0.65 -6.46 16.67
N GLU A 134 -0.49 -6.94 17.15
CA GLU A 134 -0.81 -8.37 17.21
C GLU A 134 -0.86 -8.98 15.80
N ALA A 135 -1.56 -8.34 14.86
CA ALA A 135 -1.70 -8.84 13.49
C ALA A 135 -0.37 -8.90 12.72
N LEU A 136 0.59 -8.03 13.05
CA LEU A 136 1.87 -7.88 12.36
C LEU A 136 3.08 -8.15 13.26
N ALA A 137 2.93 -8.99 14.29
CA ALA A 137 3.98 -9.27 15.26
C ALA A 137 5.31 -9.67 14.59
N ASP A 138 5.25 -10.58 13.62
CA ASP A 138 6.41 -11.08 12.87
C ASP A 138 7.07 -10.01 11.98
N TRP A 139 6.31 -8.98 11.60
CA TRP A 139 6.79 -7.90 10.73
C TRP A 139 7.58 -6.84 11.49
N THR A 140 7.52 -6.80 12.81
CA THR A 140 8.13 -5.74 13.63
C THR A 140 9.59 -5.47 13.28
N ARG A 141 10.38 -6.53 13.06
CA ARG A 141 11.80 -6.40 12.68
C ARG A 141 11.98 -5.79 11.30
N ALA A 142 11.25 -6.27 10.30
CA ALA A 142 11.27 -5.70 8.95
C ALA A 142 10.75 -4.24 8.93
N LEU A 143 9.77 -3.99 9.80
CA LEU A 143 9.16 -2.72 10.22
C LEU A 143 10.18 -1.64 10.60
N SER A 144 11.16 -2.05 11.41
CA SER A 144 12.00 -1.15 12.20
C SER A 144 12.77 -0.09 11.40
N GLY A 145 13.15 -0.40 10.16
CA GLY A 145 13.87 0.53 9.28
C GLY A 145 12.99 1.55 8.56
N TYR A 146 11.66 1.44 8.65
CA TYR A 146 10.71 2.35 7.99
C TYR A 146 10.30 3.47 8.94
N GLU A 147 11.13 4.49 9.07
CA GLU A 147 10.83 5.63 9.93
C GLU A 147 10.02 6.72 9.19
N PRO A 148 9.02 7.34 9.86
CA PRO A 148 8.37 8.54 9.33
C PRO A 148 9.40 9.63 9.06
N GLU A 149 9.48 10.12 7.83
CA GLU A 149 10.28 11.30 7.52
C GLU A 149 9.46 12.56 7.81
N PRO A 150 10.00 13.55 8.56
CA PRO A 150 9.31 14.81 8.74
C PRO A 150 9.07 15.47 7.38
N PHE A 151 7.85 15.99 7.19
CA PHE A 151 7.51 16.78 6.01
C PHE A 151 8.44 17.99 5.90
N ARG A 152 9.31 18.00 4.88
CA ARG A 152 10.11 19.16 4.52
C ARG A 152 9.43 19.89 3.37
N ALA A 153 8.53 20.81 3.67
CA ALA A 153 8.11 21.78 2.67
C ALA A 153 9.34 22.59 2.26
N PHE A 154 9.74 22.53 0.99
CA PHE A 154 10.48 23.63 0.42
C PHE A 154 9.53 24.84 0.43
N GLY A 155 9.84 25.80 1.29
CA GLY A 155 9.12 27.05 1.37
C GLY A 155 9.04 27.67 -0.03
N ARG A 156 7.84 28.03 -0.43
CA ARG A 156 7.69 29.10 -1.43
C ARG A 156 8.22 30.36 -0.76
N GLU A 157 9.25 30.98 -1.31
CA GLU A 157 9.43 32.40 -0.98
C GLU A 157 8.17 33.15 -1.46
N PRO A 158 7.58 34.04 -0.63
CA PRO A 158 6.49 34.88 -1.10
C PRO A 158 7.07 35.85 -2.14
N GLY A 159 6.78 35.65 -3.43
CA GLY A 159 7.13 36.60 -4.49
C GLY A 159 7.62 36.05 -5.84
N SER A 160 7.52 34.74 -6.12
CA SER A 160 7.79 34.18 -7.47
C SER A 160 6.53 33.88 -8.27
#